data_AF-A0A370KK25-F1
#
_entry.id   AF-A0A370KK25-F1
#
_cell.length_a   1.000
_cell.length_b   1.000
_cell.length_c   1.000
_cell.angle_alpha   90.00
_cell.angle_beta   90.00
_cell.angle_gamma   90.00
#
_symmetry.space_group_name_H-M   'P 1'
#
loop_
_entity.id
_entity.type
_entity.pdbx_description
1 polymer ?
#
loop_
_entity_poly.entity_id
_entity_poly.type
_entity_poly.pdbx_seq_one_letter_code
_entity_poly.pdbx_strand_id
1 'polypeptide(L)'
;MYISKTASRIRQREAQLARDNRAEIVRALNQGQVTRRELLKWGIFTASGYLACKNGLSPFATSAYAAIPTGTPRTPLYGIQKFSQPMHRLNYLKPLPITRTAEGHAAFPASLGERPAKRLSYHTEFSADPTNRDFINPLTYRGPIEGRPPGEVFAHQRWDEFFPQVGYIMRLGQISQSGGHSYFHDHFPVQQPDSCWTYASGRGGECGLPPFLIKGRYGEPIVTRIYNDLPTDRAKNNGFGRNETQLHFHNAHNGAESD
;
A
#
# COMPACT_ATOMS: atom_id res chain seq x y z
N MET A 1 -3.97 39.45 16.97
CA MET A 1 -4.09 38.74 15.68
C MET A 1 -5.57 38.48 15.43
N TYR A 2 -6.15 39.11 14.41
CA TYR A 2 -7.60 39.19 14.24
C TYR A 2 -7.99 38.63 12.86
N ILE A 3 -8.98 37.74 12.84
CA ILE A 3 -9.69 37.28 11.64
C ILE A 3 -11.14 37.74 11.79
N SER A 4 -11.77 38.18 10.69
CA SER A 4 -13.15 38.67 10.72
C SER A 4 -14.11 37.63 11.30
N LYS A 5 -15.09 38.09 12.09
CA LYS A 5 -16.20 37.24 12.59
C LYS A 5 -17.04 36.64 11.46
N THR A 6 -16.98 37.22 10.26
CA THR A 6 -17.67 36.72 9.05
C THR A 6 -16.84 35.70 8.26
N ALA A 7 -15.60 35.39 8.67
CA ALA A 7 -14.78 34.39 8.01
C ALA A 7 -15.38 32.98 8.16
N SER A 8 -15.08 32.08 7.22
CA SER A 8 -15.58 30.70 7.25
C SER A 8 -15.20 29.98 8.54
N ARG A 9 -16.03 29.02 8.97
CA ARG A 9 -15.77 28.22 10.20
C ARG A 9 -14.39 27.55 10.18
N ILE A 10 -13.92 27.13 9.00
CA ILE A 10 -12.59 26.54 8.81
C ILE A 10 -11.50 27.58 9.13
N ARG A 11 -11.63 28.81 8.61
CA ARG A 11 -10.66 29.90 8.87
C ARG A 11 -10.64 30.32 10.33
N GLN A 12 -11.78 30.30 11.01
CA GLN A 12 -11.85 30.55 12.45
C GLN A 12 -11.14 29.43 13.24
N ARG A 13 -11.34 28.17 12.85
CA ARG A 13 -10.65 27.01 13.45
C ARG A 13 -9.13 27.07 13.25
N GLU A 14 -8.66 27.37 12.04
CA GLU A 14 -7.22 27.56 11.75
C GLU A 14 -6.61 28.66 12.61
N ALA A 15 -7.34 29.77 12.80
CA ALA A 15 -6.87 30.87 13.63
C ALA A 15 -6.79 30.49 15.11
N GLN A 16 -7.72 29.68 15.60
CA GLN A 16 -7.66 29.15 16.97
C GLN A 16 -6.47 28.20 17.13
N LEU A 17 -6.28 27.25 16.21
CA LEU A 17 -5.13 26.34 16.23
C LEU A 17 -3.79 27.10 16.19
N ALA A 18 -3.68 28.15 15.37
CA ALA A 18 -2.48 28.97 15.33
C ALA A 18 -2.21 29.70 16.65
N ARG A 19 -3.25 30.08 17.41
CA ARG A 19 -3.10 30.67 18.74
C ARG A 19 -2.66 29.64 19.76
N ASP A 20 -3.27 28.46 19.73
CA ASP A 20 -2.99 27.39 20.68
C ASP A 20 -1.55 26.88 20.50
N ASN A 21 -1.13 26.62 19.27
CA ASN A 21 0.25 26.21 18.94
C ASN A 21 1.29 27.26 19.38
N ARG A 22 0.99 28.56 19.22
CA ARG A 22 1.88 29.63 19.72
C ARG A 22 1.99 29.60 21.24
N ALA A 23 0.87 29.42 21.94
CA ALA A 23 0.86 29.34 23.40
C ALA A 23 1.63 28.12 23.91
N GLU A 24 1.56 27.00 23.20
CA GLU A 24 2.34 25.79 23.47
C GLU A 24 3.84 26.04 23.31
N ILE A 25 4.28 26.70 22.23
CA ILE A 25 5.70 27.06 22.05
C ILE A 25 6.20 27.95 23.19
N VAL A 26 5.41 28.94 23.61
CA VAL A 26 5.78 29.82 24.73
C VAL A 26 5.88 29.03 26.04
N ARG A 27 4.95 28.09 26.27
CA ARG A 27 4.98 27.21 27.44
C ARG A 27 6.23 26.31 27.43
N ALA A 28 6.53 25.67 26.31
CA ALA A 28 7.70 24.80 26.17
C ALA A 28 9.03 25.55 26.36
N LEU A 29 9.12 26.79 25.87
CA LEU A 29 10.27 27.68 26.12
C LEU A 29 10.38 28.07 27.59
N ASN A 30 9.26 28.41 28.24
CA ASN A 30 9.23 28.77 29.65
C ASN A 30 9.64 27.60 30.56
N GLN A 31 9.21 26.39 30.21
CA GLN A 31 9.51 25.15 30.94
C GLN A 31 10.89 24.56 30.59
N GLY A 32 11.66 25.18 29.70
CA GLY A 32 12.99 24.69 29.29
C GLY A 32 12.96 23.37 28.52
N GLN A 33 11.79 22.94 28.02
CA GLN A 33 11.65 21.71 27.23
C GLN A 33 12.27 21.85 25.83
N VAL A 34 12.34 23.08 25.32
CA VAL A 34 12.97 23.42 24.05
C VAL A 34 13.78 24.71 24.20
N THR A 35 14.84 24.82 23.42
CA THR A 35 15.67 26.03 23.32
C THR A 35 15.31 26.85 22.09
N ARG A 36 15.60 28.16 22.12
CA ARG A 36 15.44 29.03 20.93
C ARG A 36 16.25 28.55 19.72
N ARG A 37 17.40 27.91 19.95
CA ARG A 37 18.24 27.34 18.89
C ARG A 37 17.57 26.16 18.21
N GLU A 38 16.87 25.31 18.96
CA GLU A 38 16.10 24.20 18.39
C GLU A 38 14.91 24.70 17.58
N LEU A 39 14.18 25.69 18.09
CA LEU A 39 13.09 26.32 17.33
C LEU A 39 13.58 26.99 16.03
N LEU A 40 14.79 27.54 16.02
CA LEU A 40 15.43 28.03 14.80
C LEU A 40 15.77 26.88 13.84
N LYS A 41 16.37 25.78 14.34
CA LYS A 41 16.70 24.60 13.52
C LYS A 41 15.46 23.93 12.92
N TRP A 42 14.35 23.90 13.65
CA TRP A 42 13.06 23.38 13.17
C TRP A 42 12.33 24.37 12.24
N GLY A 43 12.87 25.56 12.05
CA GLY A 43 12.28 26.61 11.22
C GLY A 43 10.95 27.13 11.78
N ILE A 44 10.76 27.05 13.10
CA ILE A 44 9.65 27.66 13.84
C ILE A 44 9.96 29.13 14.11
N PHE A 45 11.23 29.46 14.38
CA PHE A 45 11.73 30.84 14.43
C PHE A 45 12.49 31.20 13.14
N THR A 46 12.43 32.48 12.77
CA THR A 46 13.27 33.08 11.74
C THR A 46 14.67 33.36 12.29
N ALA A 47 15.64 33.62 11.42
CA ALA A 47 16.99 34.03 11.82
C ALA A 47 17.01 35.30 12.69
N SER A 48 16.00 36.16 12.55
CA SER A 48 15.80 37.37 13.37
C SER A 48 15.10 37.11 14.72
N GLY A 49 14.79 35.85 15.05
CA GLY A 49 14.18 35.47 16.32
C GLY A 49 12.66 35.64 16.41
N TYR A 50 11.99 35.96 15.30
CA TYR A 50 10.53 36.05 15.22
C TYR A 50 9.91 34.70 14.87
N LEU A 51 8.63 34.50 15.21
CA LEU A 51 7.89 33.32 14.80
C LEU A 51 7.74 33.29 13.26
N ALA A 52 8.04 32.15 12.64
CA ALA A 52 7.89 31.96 11.20
C ALA A 52 6.42 32.08 10.77
N CYS A 53 6.17 32.75 9.64
CA CYS A 53 4.85 32.82 9.03
C CYS A 53 4.51 31.49 8.31
N LYS A 54 4.21 30.45 9.09
CA LYS A 54 3.86 29.11 8.60
C LYS A 54 2.44 28.72 9.01
N ASN A 55 1.83 27.82 8.25
CA ASN A 55 0.53 27.26 8.61
C ASN A 55 0.61 26.58 9.98
N GLY A 56 -0.46 26.69 10.77
CA GLY A 56 -0.46 26.26 12.17
C GLY A 56 0.28 27.21 13.12
N LEU A 57 1.03 28.19 12.62
CA LEU A 57 1.68 29.23 13.42
C LEU A 57 1.18 30.63 13.09
N SER A 58 0.48 30.84 11.98
CA SER A 58 -0.10 32.12 11.60
C SER A 58 -1.41 31.89 10.85
N PRO A 59 -2.50 32.61 11.18
CA PRO A 59 -3.75 32.56 10.42
C PRO A 59 -3.63 33.27 9.06
N PHE A 60 -2.57 34.07 8.87
CA PHE A 60 -2.24 34.70 7.59
C PHE A 60 -1.38 33.80 6.70
N ALA A 61 -0.83 32.71 7.24
CA ALA A 61 -0.17 31.70 6.43
C ALA A 61 -1.23 30.73 5.90
N THR A 62 -1.39 30.71 4.58
CA THR A 62 -2.34 29.82 3.90
C THR A 62 -1.97 28.36 4.14
N SER A 63 -2.96 27.54 4.49
CA SER A 63 -2.82 26.09 4.46
C SER A 63 -2.53 25.65 3.03
N ALA A 64 -1.35 25.06 2.79
CA ALA A 64 -1.07 24.36 1.53
C ALA A 64 -1.62 22.91 1.55
N TYR A 65 -2.13 22.47 2.70
CA TYR A 65 -2.64 21.11 2.89
C TYR A 65 -4.18 21.18 2.96
N ALA A 66 -4.81 20.69 1.89
CA ALA A 66 -6.25 20.40 1.76
C ALA A 66 -7.18 21.47 1.17
N ALA A 67 -6.69 22.59 0.64
CA ALA A 67 -7.46 23.33 -0.37
C ALA A 67 -7.17 22.73 -1.74
N ILE A 68 -8.16 22.11 -2.38
CA ILE A 68 -8.12 21.93 -3.84
C ILE A 68 -8.53 23.28 -4.43
N PRO A 69 -7.66 23.97 -5.18
CA PRO A 69 -6.36 23.53 -5.71
C PRO A 69 -5.18 23.84 -4.75
N THR A 70 -4.25 22.89 -4.64
CA THR A 70 -3.06 22.85 -3.75
C THR A 70 -1.98 23.89 -4.09
N GLY A 71 -2.30 24.95 -4.83
CA GLY A 71 -1.34 25.95 -5.30
C GLY A 71 -0.36 25.44 -6.38
N THR A 72 -0.21 24.13 -6.55
CA THR A 72 0.43 23.54 -7.74
C THR A 72 -0.42 23.86 -8.97
N PRO A 73 0.14 24.54 -9.98
CA PRO A 73 -0.58 24.73 -11.23
C PRO A 73 -0.95 23.35 -11.77
N ARG A 74 -2.19 23.22 -12.28
CA ARG A 74 -2.60 22.00 -12.97
C ARG A 74 -1.58 21.77 -14.08
N THR A 75 -1.07 20.54 -14.20
CA THR A 75 -0.27 20.16 -15.36
C THR A 75 -1.05 20.58 -16.60
N PRO A 76 -0.49 21.44 -17.46
CA PRO A 76 -1.19 21.88 -18.67
C PRO A 76 -1.58 20.64 -19.46
N LEU A 77 -2.86 20.56 -19.82
CA LEU A 77 -3.40 19.36 -20.46
C LEU A 77 -2.88 19.16 -21.88
N TYR A 78 -2.18 20.13 -22.47
CA TYR A 78 -1.65 20.06 -23.85
C TYR A 78 -2.65 19.49 -24.88
N GLY A 79 -3.94 19.83 -24.76
CA GLY A 79 -4.99 19.34 -25.66
C GLY A 79 -5.45 17.90 -25.41
N ILE A 80 -5.05 17.26 -24.31
CA ILE A 80 -5.53 15.93 -23.90
C ILE A 80 -7.05 15.95 -23.83
N GLN A 81 -7.67 15.07 -24.61
CA GLN A 81 -9.12 14.84 -24.58
C GLN A 81 -9.46 13.90 -23.43
N LYS A 82 -10.71 13.97 -22.96
CA LYS A 82 -11.24 12.96 -22.03
C LYS A 82 -11.26 11.59 -22.72
N PHE A 83 -11.19 10.52 -21.94
CA PHE A 83 -11.50 9.18 -22.45
C PHE A 83 -12.86 9.22 -23.16
N SER A 84 -12.87 8.86 -24.44
CA SER A 84 -14.07 8.82 -25.28
C SER A 84 -14.49 7.38 -25.61
N GLN A 85 -13.60 6.42 -25.44
CA GLN A 85 -13.84 5.00 -25.65
C GLN A 85 -14.28 4.30 -24.35
N PRO A 86 -15.28 3.39 -24.41
CA PRO A 86 -15.63 2.54 -23.27
C PRO A 86 -14.47 1.61 -22.89
N MET A 87 -14.12 1.57 -21.60
CA MET A 87 -13.10 0.64 -21.09
C MET A 87 -13.74 -0.63 -20.54
N HIS A 88 -13.03 -1.75 -20.62
CA HIS A 88 -13.45 -3.00 -19.98
C HIS A 88 -13.57 -2.80 -18.47
N ARG A 89 -14.70 -3.27 -17.91
CA ARG A 89 -14.92 -3.23 -16.47
C ARG A 89 -14.03 -4.27 -15.80
N LEU A 90 -13.36 -3.87 -14.71
CA LEU A 90 -12.54 -4.78 -13.92
C LEU A 90 -13.42 -5.85 -13.26
N ASN A 91 -13.00 -7.11 -13.36
CA ASN A 91 -13.66 -8.19 -12.63
C ASN A 91 -13.47 -8.00 -11.14
N TYR A 92 -14.55 -8.05 -10.36
CA TYR A 92 -14.46 -7.92 -8.91
C TYR A 92 -13.96 -9.23 -8.28
N LEU A 93 -12.78 -9.18 -7.66
CA LEU A 93 -12.26 -10.28 -6.86
C LEU A 93 -12.96 -10.27 -5.50
N LYS A 94 -13.72 -11.33 -5.22
CA LYS A 94 -14.47 -11.45 -3.96
C LYS A 94 -13.52 -11.83 -2.81
N PRO A 95 -13.60 -11.15 -1.65
CA PRO A 95 -12.85 -11.57 -0.47
C PRO A 95 -13.31 -12.94 0.02
N LEU A 96 -12.36 -13.71 0.53
CA LEU A 96 -12.60 -14.97 1.21
C LEU A 96 -12.70 -14.73 2.72
N PRO A 97 -13.67 -15.32 3.43
CA PRO A 97 -13.72 -15.21 4.88
C PRO A 97 -12.50 -15.90 5.49
N ILE A 98 -11.91 -15.29 6.51
CA ILE A 98 -10.80 -15.86 7.28
C ILE A 98 -11.30 -16.26 8.66
N THR A 99 -10.87 -17.44 9.10
CA THR A 99 -11.10 -17.93 10.46
C THR A 99 -9.79 -18.08 11.21
N ARG A 100 -9.79 -17.81 12.51
CA ARG A 100 -8.63 -18.02 13.37
C ARG A 100 -8.53 -19.49 13.79
N THR A 101 -7.38 -20.13 13.56
CA THR A 101 -7.10 -21.49 14.05
C THR A 101 -6.77 -21.47 15.55
N ALA A 102 -6.71 -22.64 16.19
CA ALA A 102 -6.33 -22.75 17.60
C ALA A 102 -4.92 -22.20 17.88
N GLU A 103 -4.03 -22.31 16.89
CA GLU A 103 -2.66 -21.79 16.91
C GLU A 103 -2.57 -20.30 16.55
N GLY A 104 -3.71 -19.62 16.36
CA GLY A 104 -3.77 -18.20 16.03
C GLY A 104 -3.43 -17.86 14.58
N HIS A 105 -3.49 -18.82 13.67
CA HIS A 105 -3.22 -18.61 12.25
C HIS A 105 -4.50 -18.22 11.49
N ALA A 106 -4.34 -17.51 10.37
CA ALA A 106 -5.44 -17.08 9.50
C ALA A 106 -5.74 -18.18 8.47
N ALA A 107 -6.73 -19.02 8.75
CA ALA A 107 -7.17 -20.08 7.84
C ALA A 107 -8.07 -19.53 6.73
N PHE A 108 -7.70 -19.86 5.49
CA PHE A 108 -8.58 -19.73 4.33
C PHE A 108 -9.66 -20.83 4.34
N PRO A 109 -10.75 -20.69 3.56
CA PRO A 109 -11.77 -21.72 3.45
C PRO A 109 -11.17 -23.10 3.10
N ALA A 110 -11.54 -24.12 3.89
CA ALA A 110 -10.96 -25.46 3.76
C ALA A 110 -11.12 -26.09 2.36
N SER A 111 -12.20 -25.73 1.65
CA SER A 111 -12.47 -26.18 0.27
C SER A 111 -11.38 -25.77 -0.74
N LEU A 112 -10.55 -24.80 -0.41
CA LEU A 112 -9.47 -24.33 -1.28
C LEU A 112 -8.16 -25.11 -1.08
N GLY A 113 -8.05 -25.90 -0.01
CA GLY A 113 -6.82 -26.65 0.31
C GLY A 113 -5.61 -25.74 0.57
N GLU A 114 -5.87 -24.51 1.05
CA GLU A 114 -4.87 -23.48 1.27
C GLU A 114 -4.31 -23.54 2.68
N ARG A 115 -3.00 -23.36 2.80
CA ARG A 115 -2.37 -23.30 4.12
C ARG A 115 -2.78 -22.02 4.83
N PRO A 116 -2.95 -22.04 6.17
CA PRO A 116 -3.17 -20.82 6.93
C PRO A 116 -2.07 -19.78 6.68
N ALA A 117 -2.41 -18.50 6.66
CA ALA A 117 -1.43 -17.44 6.76
C ALA A 117 -0.98 -17.30 8.22
N LYS A 118 0.32 -17.06 8.42
CA LYS A 118 0.95 -17.02 9.75
C LYS A 118 1.57 -15.66 10.00
N ARG A 119 1.58 -15.25 11.27
CA ARG A 119 2.32 -14.06 11.71
C ARG A 119 3.80 -14.15 11.34
N LEU A 120 4.45 -15.26 11.67
CA LEU A 120 5.80 -15.59 11.25
C LEU A 120 5.78 -16.25 9.86
N SER A 121 6.82 -16.04 9.07
CA SER A 121 6.97 -16.71 7.76
C SER A 121 7.16 -18.21 7.93
N TYR A 122 6.60 -19.02 7.01
CA TYR A 122 6.93 -20.44 6.82
C TYR A 122 8.42 -20.67 6.54
N HIS A 123 9.15 -19.62 6.14
CA HIS A 123 10.60 -19.64 6.07
C HIS A 123 11.24 -19.91 7.44
N THR A 124 10.58 -19.57 8.55
CA THR A 124 11.08 -19.85 9.90
C THR A 124 11.24 -21.35 10.11
N GLU A 125 10.23 -22.14 9.73
CA GLU A 125 10.26 -23.59 9.80
C GLU A 125 11.20 -24.20 8.76
N PHE A 126 11.27 -23.63 7.55
CA PHE A 126 12.27 -24.03 6.56
C PHE A 126 13.71 -23.84 7.08
N SER A 127 13.99 -22.73 7.76
CA SER A 127 15.31 -22.46 8.32
C SER A 127 15.67 -23.40 9.48
N ALA A 128 14.66 -23.86 10.23
CA ALA A 128 14.85 -24.84 11.31
C ALA A 128 15.11 -26.26 10.77
N ASP A 129 14.40 -26.65 9.71
CA ASP A 129 14.61 -27.91 9.01
C ASP A 129 14.46 -27.74 7.48
N PRO A 130 15.58 -27.48 6.76
CA PRO A 130 15.55 -27.24 5.32
C PRO A 130 15.33 -28.51 4.50
N THR A 131 15.26 -29.69 5.14
CA THR A 131 14.98 -30.97 4.49
C THR A 131 13.49 -31.34 4.52
N ASN A 132 12.70 -30.66 5.37
CA ASN A 132 11.28 -30.90 5.48
C ASN A 132 10.53 -30.44 4.22
N ARG A 133 9.98 -31.41 3.48
CA ARG A 133 9.23 -31.18 2.24
C ARG A 133 8.01 -30.29 2.41
N ASP A 134 7.48 -30.16 3.62
CA ASP A 134 6.37 -29.26 3.88
C ASP A 134 6.77 -27.79 3.72
N PHE A 135 8.02 -27.40 3.97
CA PHE A 135 8.43 -25.99 3.92
C PHE A 135 9.28 -25.64 2.71
N ILE A 136 9.45 -26.59 1.77
CA ILE A 136 10.17 -26.40 0.51
C ILE A 136 9.21 -25.97 -0.59
N ASN A 137 9.67 -25.15 -1.53
CA ASN A 137 8.91 -24.83 -2.75
C ASN A 137 8.48 -26.11 -3.48
N PRO A 138 7.17 -26.38 -3.63
CA PRO A 138 6.68 -27.65 -4.15
C PRO A 138 6.87 -27.82 -5.67
N LEU A 139 7.15 -26.74 -6.40
CA LEU A 139 7.36 -26.78 -7.86
C LEU A 139 8.83 -26.94 -8.21
N THR A 140 9.71 -26.17 -7.57
CA THR A 140 11.14 -26.16 -7.89
C THR A 140 11.95 -27.10 -6.99
N TYR A 141 11.38 -27.54 -5.87
CA TYR A 141 12.06 -28.29 -4.81
C TYR A 141 13.31 -27.57 -4.26
N ARG A 142 13.34 -26.24 -4.37
CA ARG A 142 14.46 -25.39 -3.96
C ARG A 142 13.97 -24.24 -3.10
N GLY A 143 14.63 -24.07 -1.95
CA GLY A 143 14.36 -22.97 -1.05
C GLY A 143 12.99 -23.05 -0.35
N PRO A 144 12.64 -22.02 0.42
CA PRO A 144 11.43 -21.96 1.21
C PRO A 144 10.16 -21.89 0.33
N ILE A 145 9.04 -22.36 0.87
CA ILE A 145 7.71 -22.23 0.24
C ILE A 145 7.14 -20.80 0.29
N GLU A 146 7.69 -19.95 1.17
CA GLU A 146 7.28 -18.55 1.34
C GLU A 146 8.48 -17.63 1.07
N GLY A 147 8.26 -16.56 0.30
CA GLY A 147 9.32 -15.61 -0.06
C GLY A 147 9.66 -14.60 1.03
N ARG A 148 8.81 -14.46 2.06
CA ARG A 148 9.05 -13.58 3.20
C ARG A 148 10.17 -14.17 4.07
N PRO A 149 11.22 -13.41 4.43
CA PRO A 149 12.31 -13.94 5.24
C PRO A 149 11.86 -14.41 6.65
N PRO A 150 12.67 -15.22 7.35
CA PRO A 150 12.30 -15.77 8.65
C PRO A 150 12.50 -14.76 9.79
N GLY A 151 11.88 -15.04 10.94
CA GLY A 151 12.10 -14.28 12.18
C GLY A 151 11.17 -13.09 12.40
N GLU A 152 11.31 -12.47 13.59
CA GLU A 152 10.41 -11.43 14.09
C GLU A 152 10.42 -10.14 13.28
N VAL A 153 11.56 -9.79 12.67
CA VAL A 153 11.71 -8.55 11.89
C VAL A 153 10.78 -8.53 10.67
N PHE A 154 10.47 -9.70 10.11
CA PHE A 154 9.59 -9.85 8.94
C PHE A 154 8.22 -10.39 9.33
N ALA A 155 7.91 -10.46 10.62
CA ALA A 155 6.64 -10.92 11.11
C ALA A 155 5.56 -9.86 10.90
N HIS A 156 4.33 -10.29 10.60
CA HIS A 156 3.23 -9.35 10.50
C HIS A 156 3.03 -8.59 11.82
N GLN A 157 3.11 -7.27 11.77
CA GLN A 157 3.01 -6.42 12.93
C GLN A 157 1.57 -6.36 13.43
N ARG A 158 1.40 -6.28 14.76
CA ARG A 158 0.08 -6.16 15.42
C ARG A 158 -0.92 -7.23 14.95
N TRP A 159 -0.44 -8.43 14.63
CA TRP A 159 -1.23 -9.54 14.08
C TRP A 159 -2.48 -9.87 14.89
N ASP A 160 -2.39 -9.85 16.22
CA ASP A 160 -3.55 -10.15 17.06
C ASP A 160 -4.56 -9.01 17.13
N GLU A 161 -4.09 -7.77 17.05
CA GLU A 161 -4.95 -6.58 17.07
C GLU A 161 -5.67 -6.38 15.73
N PHE A 162 -4.97 -6.61 14.62
CA PHE A 162 -5.51 -6.51 13.27
C PHE A 162 -5.59 -7.87 12.61
N PHE A 163 -6.14 -8.85 13.32
CA PHE A 163 -6.27 -10.19 12.77
C PHE A 163 -7.07 -10.17 11.47
N PRO A 164 -6.60 -10.83 10.40
CA PRO A 164 -7.28 -10.79 9.11
C PRO A 164 -8.73 -11.30 9.21
N GLN A 165 -9.67 -10.49 8.74
CA GLN A 165 -11.08 -10.89 8.63
C GLN A 165 -11.38 -11.46 7.26
N VAL A 166 -10.69 -10.96 6.24
CA VAL A 166 -10.81 -11.43 4.85
C VAL A 166 -9.46 -11.69 4.21
N GLY A 167 -9.47 -12.59 3.24
CA GLY A 167 -8.31 -13.05 2.50
C GLY A 167 -8.49 -12.92 1.00
N TYR A 168 -7.40 -12.69 0.29
CA TYR A 168 -7.34 -12.82 -1.16
C TYR A 168 -6.25 -13.81 -1.53
N ILE A 169 -6.54 -14.69 -2.48
CA ILE A 169 -5.54 -15.57 -3.09
C ILE A 169 -5.36 -15.10 -4.52
N MET A 170 -4.13 -14.81 -4.89
CA MET A 170 -3.78 -14.24 -6.18
C MET A 170 -2.60 -15.00 -6.77
N ARG A 171 -2.52 -15.07 -8.09
CA ARG A 171 -1.36 -15.55 -8.82
C ARG A 171 -0.81 -14.42 -9.68
N LEU A 172 0.47 -14.14 -9.59
CA LEU A 172 1.17 -13.24 -10.50
C LEU A 172 1.90 -14.08 -11.54
N GLY A 173 1.65 -13.82 -12.81
CA GLY A 173 2.17 -14.64 -13.90
C GLY A 173 2.07 -13.94 -15.26
N GLN A 174 2.57 -14.61 -16.28
CA GLN A 174 2.46 -14.20 -17.68
C GLN A 174 1.01 -14.08 -18.13
N ILE A 175 0.70 -13.04 -18.90
CA ILE A 175 -0.63 -12.85 -19.47
C ILE A 175 -1.02 -14.03 -20.37
N SER A 176 -2.27 -14.49 -20.25
CA SER A 176 -2.81 -15.54 -21.11
C SER A 176 -3.19 -14.98 -22.48
N GLN A 177 -3.04 -15.81 -23.51
CA GLN A 177 -3.53 -15.52 -24.86
C GLN A 177 -4.94 -16.08 -25.12
N SER A 178 -5.50 -16.85 -24.18
CA SER A 178 -6.87 -17.37 -24.24
C SER A 178 -7.90 -16.31 -23.82
N GLY A 179 -9.15 -16.51 -24.27
CA GLY A 179 -10.34 -15.97 -23.59
C GLY A 179 -10.51 -14.44 -23.61
N GLY A 180 -9.83 -13.70 -24.50
CA GLY A 180 -9.93 -12.23 -24.54
C GLY A 180 -9.20 -11.54 -23.38
N HIS A 181 -8.31 -12.25 -22.70
CA HIS A 181 -7.53 -11.75 -21.56
C HIS A 181 -6.19 -11.13 -21.94
N SER A 182 -5.91 -11.04 -23.24
CA SER A 182 -4.59 -10.70 -23.77
C SER A 182 -4.43 -9.22 -24.14
N TYR A 183 -5.43 -8.38 -23.89
CA TYR A 183 -5.37 -6.96 -24.21
C TYR A 183 -6.18 -6.13 -23.20
N PHE A 184 -5.83 -4.86 -23.05
CA PHE A 184 -6.49 -3.96 -22.10
C PHE A 184 -7.78 -3.32 -22.66
N HIS A 185 -7.84 -3.16 -23.98
CA HIS A 185 -8.93 -2.53 -24.73
C HIS A 185 -8.97 -3.10 -26.16
N ASP A 186 -10.13 -3.19 -26.81
CA ASP A 186 -10.30 -3.83 -28.13
C ASP A 186 -9.41 -3.24 -29.24
N HIS A 187 -9.08 -1.95 -29.14
CA HIS A 187 -8.17 -1.26 -30.05
C HIS A 187 -6.67 -1.39 -29.69
N PHE A 188 -6.34 -2.08 -28.60
CA PHE A 188 -4.95 -2.30 -28.20
C PHE A 188 -4.47 -3.65 -28.74
N PRO A 189 -3.18 -3.76 -29.08
CA PRO A 189 -2.64 -5.02 -29.56
C PRO A 189 -2.73 -6.11 -28.50
N VAL A 190 -2.98 -7.34 -28.97
CA VAL A 190 -2.84 -8.55 -28.18
C VAL A 190 -1.40 -8.65 -27.66
N GLN A 191 -1.26 -8.76 -26.36
CA GLN A 191 0.00 -8.91 -25.65
C GLN A 191 0.44 -10.38 -25.70
N GLN A 192 1.75 -10.59 -25.86
CA GLN A 192 2.35 -11.91 -25.74
C GLN A 192 2.59 -12.22 -24.24
N PRO A 193 2.73 -13.51 -23.85
CA PRO A 193 2.92 -13.89 -22.45
C PRO A 193 4.05 -13.14 -21.73
N ASP A 194 5.15 -12.88 -22.42
CA ASP A 194 6.32 -12.15 -21.89
C ASP A 194 6.20 -10.62 -22.00
N SER A 195 5.16 -10.10 -22.64
CA SER A 195 4.93 -8.65 -22.79
C SER A 195 4.33 -8.01 -21.53
N CYS A 196 3.56 -8.78 -20.75
CA CYS A 196 2.89 -8.29 -19.57
C CYS A 196 2.74 -9.39 -18.52
N TRP A 197 3.03 -9.06 -17.26
CA TRP A 197 2.73 -9.89 -16.12
C TRP A 197 1.62 -9.25 -15.29
N THR A 198 0.62 -10.03 -14.92
CA THR A 198 -0.59 -9.52 -14.27
C THR A 198 -1.12 -10.52 -13.24
N TYR A 199 -2.03 -10.06 -12.40
CA TYR A 199 -2.63 -10.88 -11.35
C TYR A 199 -3.87 -11.64 -11.85
N ALA A 200 -4.00 -12.88 -11.38
CA ALA A 200 -5.17 -13.74 -11.54
C ALA A 200 -5.80 -14.08 -10.17
N SER A 201 -7.08 -14.43 -10.20
CA SER A 201 -7.81 -14.91 -9.04
C SER A 201 -7.42 -16.36 -8.70
N GLY A 202 -7.01 -16.60 -7.46
CA GLY A 202 -6.62 -17.93 -6.97
C GLY A 202 -5.25 -18.40 -7.45
N ARG A 203 -4.78 -19.54 -6.90
CA ARG A 203 -3.46 -20.11 -7.20
C ARG A 203 -3.27 -20.62 -8.63
N GLY A 204 -4.36 -20.87 -9.36
CA GLY A 204 -4.35 -21.44 -10.71
C GLY A 204 -5.16 -20.61 -11.72
N GLY A 205 -5.54 -19.38 -11.39
CA GLY A 205 -6.29 -18.53 -12.30
C GLY A 205 -5.47 -18.10 -13.50
N GLU A 206 -6.16 -17.81 -14.61
CA GLU A 206 -5.56 -17.21 -15.80
C GLU A 206 -5.24 -15.73 -15.57
N CYS A 207 -4.00 -15.35 -15.81
CA CYS A 207 -3.54 -13.96 -15.72
C CYS A 207 -4.04 -13.21 -16.95
N GLY A 208 -4.78 -12.12 -16.74
CA GLY A 208 -5.42 -11.38 -17.82
C GLY A 208 -5.49 -9.88 -17.61
N LEU A 209 -5.82 -9.18 -18.68
CA LEU A 209 -6.18 -7.77 -18.68
C LEU A 209 -7.68 -7.57 -18.97
N PRO A 210 -8.29 -6.50 -18.41
CA PRO A 210 -7.73 -5.69 -17.34
C PRO A 210 -7.68 -6.49 -16.02
N PRO A 211 -6.77 -6.15 -15.07
CA PRO A 211 -6.65 -6.89 -13.81
C PRO A 211 -7.92 -6.76 -12.98
N PHE A 212 -8.11 -7.67 -12.03
CA PHE A 212 -9.28 -7.61 -11.15
C PHE A 212 -9.27 -6.38 -10.23
N LEU A 213 -10.45 -6.04 -9.73
CA LEU A 213 -10.68 -5.03 -8.70
C LEU A 213 -10.78 -5.71 -7.33
N ILE A 214 -10.01 -5.23 -6.36
CA ILE A 214 -10.21 -5.50 -4.93
C ILE A 214 -10.98 -4.33 -4.32
N LYS A 215 -11.89 -4.62 -3.39
CA LYS A 215 -12.59 -3.61 -2.58
C LYS A 215 -12.24 -3.84 -1.11
N GLY A 216 -11.40 -2.98 -0.55
CA GLY A 216 -11.16 -2.93 0.89
C GLY A 216 -12.20 -2.08 1.61
N ARG A 217 -12.49 -2.40 2.87
CA ARG A 217 -13.33 -1.60 3.76
C ARG A 217 -12.49 -1.05 4.90
N TYR A 218 -12.80 0.17 5.35
CA TYR A 218 -12.19 0.71 6.56
C TYR A 218 -12.46 -0.20 7.75
N GLY A 219 -11.43 -0.53 8.53
CA GLY A 219 -11.55 -1.37 9.71
C GLY A 219 -11.70 -2.86 9.43
N GLU A 220 -11.55 -3.32 8.19
CA GLU A 220 -11.55 -4.74 7.80
C GLU A 220 -10.11 -5.16 7.45
N PRO A 221 -9.34 -5.78 8.36
CA PRO A 221 -7.99 -6.23 8.07
C PRO A 221 -7.97 -7.33 7.00
N ILE A 222 -7.06 -7.19 6.03
CA ILE A 222 -6.95 -8.05 4.85
C ILE A 222 -5.62 -8.79 4.88
N VAL A 223 -5.64 -10.08 4.54
CA VAL A 223 -4.41 -10.83 4.21
C VAL A 223 -4.41 -11.26 2.76
N THR A 224 -3.27 -11.16 2.09
CA THR A 224 -3.11 -11.61 0.70
C THR A 224 -2.11 -12.74 0.61
N ARG A 225 -2.51 -13.86 0.00
CA ARG A 225 -1.61 -14.92 -0.43
C ARG A 225 -1.35 -14.76 -1.93
N ILE A 226 -0.08 -14.58 -2.30
CA ILE A 226 0.32 -14.32 -3.68
C ILE A 226 1.26 -15.42 -4.14
N TYR A 227 0.85 -16.15 -5.17
CA TYR A 227 1.68 -17.12 -5.86
C TYR A 227 2.49 -16.40 -6.93
N ASN A 228 3.81 -16.45 -6.81
CA ASN A 228 4.70 -15.99 -7.87
C ASN A 228 4.92 -17.13 -8.86
N ASP A 229 4.33 -16.99 -10.04
CA ASP A 229 4.46 -17.90 -11.19
C ASP A 229 5.02 -17.16 -12.40
N LEU A 230 5.93 -16.22 -12.14
CA LEU A 230 6.73 -15.57 -13.16
C LEU A 230 7.74 -16.55 -13.76
N PRO A 231 8.20 -16.35 -15.01
CA PRO A 231 9.23 -17.18 -15.62
C PRO A 231 10.47 -17.30 -14.74
N THR A 232 11.09 -18.47 -14.66
CA THR A 232 12.34 -18.66 -13.91
C THR A 232 13.53 -18.00 -14.61
N ASP A 233 13.51 -17.99 -15.93
CA ASP A 233 14.51 -17.31 -16.76
C ASP A 233 14.24 -15.79 -16.77
N ARG A 234 15.23 -15.03 -16.28
CA ARG A 234 15.16 -13.56 -16.21
C ARG A 234 15.10 -12.90 -17.60
N ALA A 235 15.51 -13.61 -18.66
CA ALA A 235 15.46 -13.10 -20.03
C ALA A 235 14.05 -13.15 -20.66
N LYS A 236 13.09 -13.86 -20.03
CA LYS A 236 11.70 -13.96 -20.49
C LYS A 236 10.86 -12.77 -20.03
N ASN A 237 11.24 -11.58 -20.45
CA ASN A 237 10.61 -10.31 -20.06
C ASN A 237 10.49 -9.33 -21.25
N ASN A 238 10.66 -9.84 -22.48
CA ASN A 238 10.65 -9.07 -23.72
C ASN A 238 11.57 -7.82 -23.71
N GLY A 239 12.66 -7.86 -22.94
CA GLY A 239 13.66 -6.78 -22.85
C GLY A 239 13.39 -5.70 -21.79
N PHE A 240 12.37 -5.84 -20.93
CA PHE A 240 12.05 -4.85 -19.90
C PHE A 240 11.85 -5.45 -18.51
N GLY A 241 12.51 -4.89 -17.49
CA GLY A 241 12.36 -5.28 -16.08
C GLY A 241 13.14 -6.55 -15.67
N ARG A 242 12.83 -7.11 -14.50
CA ARG A 242 13.28 -8.44 -14.03
C ARG A 242 12.08 -9.15 -13.42
N ASN A 243 12.08 -10.47 -13.42
CA ASN A 243 11.10 -11.35 -12.75
C ASN A 243 11.20 -11.30 -11.21
N GLU A 244 11.43 -10.11 -10.67
CA GLU A 244 11.53 -9.79 -9.26
C GLU A 244 10.41 -8.79 -8.96
N THR A 245 9.63 -9.06 -7.92
CA THR A 245 8.33 -8.40 -7.69
C THR A 245 8.20 -8.09 -6.21
N GLN A 246 7.74 -6.87 -5.93
CA GLN A 246 7.22 -6.45 -4.63
C GLN A 246 5.83 -5.85 -4.86
N LEU A 247 4.91 -6.14 -3.95
CA LEU A 247 3.58 -5.55 -3.97
C LEU A 247 3.52 -4.44 -2.93
N HIS A 248 3.08 -3.27 -3.35
CA HIS A 248 2.72 -2.16 -2.49
C HIS A 248 1.21 -1.90 -2.61
N PHE A 249 0.47 -1.95 -1.50
CA PHE A 249 -0.95 -1.61 -1.51
C PHE A 249 -1.16 -0.13 -1.20
N HIS A 250 -1.16 0.68 -2.26
CA HIS A 250 -1.14 2.13 -2.18
C HIS A 250 -2.33 2.71 -1.39
N ASN A 251 -2.01 3.58 -0.43
CA ASN A 251 -2.93 4.22 0.53
C ASN A 251 -3.49 3.31 1.63
N ALA A 252 -3.07 2.04 1.71
CA ALA A 252 -3.37 1.20 2.86
C ALA A 252 -2.43 1.52 4.02
N HIS A 253 -2.86 1.20 5.24
CA HIS A 253 -2.03 1.27 6.43
C HIS A 253 -1.38 -0.09 6.65
N ASN A 254 -0.23 -0.31 6.02
CA ASN A 254 0.52 -1.56 6.11
C ASN A 254 1.61 -1.45 7.19
N GLY A 255 1.92 -2.57 7.86
CA GLY A 255 3.19 -2.71 8.58
C GLY A 255 4.35 -2.69 7.59
N ALA A 256 5.54 -2.29 8.05
CA ALA A 256 6.71 -2.14 7.16
C ALA A 256 7.10 -3.44 6.42
N GLU A 257 6.79 -4.61 6.98
CA GLU A 257 7.00 -5.92 6.38
C GLU A 257 6.02 -6.24 5.23
N SER A 258 5.00 -5.42 5.02
CA SER A 258 3.92 -5.59 4.04
C SER A 258 3.66 -4.34 3.19
N ASP A 259 4.52 -3.32 3.27
CA ASP A 259 4.46 -2.09 2.46
C ASP A 259 5.40 -2.14 1.25
#